data_AF-A0A399ZG46-F1
#
_entry.id   AF-A0A399ZG46-F1
#
_cell.length_a   1.000
_cell.length_b   1.000
_cell.length_c   1.000
_cell.angle_alpha   90.00
_cell.angle_beta   90.00
_cell.angle_gamma   90.00
#
_symmetry.space_group_name_H-M   'P 1'
#
loop_
_entity.id
_entity.type
_entity.pdbx_description
1 polymer ?
#
loop_
_entity_poly.entity_id
_entity_poly.type
_entity_poly.pdbx_seq_one_letter_code
_entity_poly.pdbx_strand_id
1 'polypeptide(L)'
;MPIITSERVEAKYPGDIDLPNQLWMKVLFANRPHARITHIDTSKALAAPGVVAIFTAKDVPVNEYGLGIFDNPVLCGPDAVADGTLLPRDAQAIVRWIGDKVALIVAETERQAEHARDLIEVTYEDLPAVFDPRDAL
;
A
#
# COMPACT_ATOMS: atom_id res chain seq x y z
N MET A 1 -3.40 47.98 5.99
CA MET A 1 -2.79 47.02 6.93
C MET A 1 -1.81 46.16 6.16
N PRO A 2 -0.52 46.17 6.48
CA PRO A 2 0.46 45.32 5.80
C PRO A 2 0.28 43.87 6.28
N ILE A 3 0.19 42.95 5.32
CA ILE A 3 0.19 41.50 5.58
C ILE A 3 1.64 41.13 5.91
N ILE A 4 1.81 40.51 7.06
CA ILE A 4 3.08 40.02 7.60
C ILE A 4 3.71 39.10 6.55
N THR A 5 4.86 39.48 6.01
CA THR A 5 5.73 38.58 5.24
C THR A 5 6.20 37.48 6.17
N SER A 6 5.76 36.24 5.92
CA SER A 6 6.19 35.07 6.68
C SER A 6 7.72 34.97 6.64
N GLU A 7 8.35 34.85 7.80
CA GLU A 7 9.74 34.44 7.92
C GLU A 7 9.97 33.19 7.07
N ARG A 8 11.02 33.18 6.24
CA ARG A 8 11.35 32.03 5.40
C ARG A 8 11.69 30.86 6.31
N VAL A 9 10.85 29.83 6.32
CA VAL A 9 11.16 28.55 6.92
C VAL A 9 12.26 27.90 6.07
N GLU A 10 13.47 27.82 6.59
CA GLU A 10 14.64 27.22 5.91
C GLU A 10 14.73 25.69 6.07
N ALA A 11 13.98 25.11 7.02
CA ALA A 11 13.98 23.68 7.24
C ALA A 11 13.44 22.95 6.01
N LYS A 12 14.26 22.03 5.46
CA LYS A 12 13.85 21.14 4.37
C LYS A 12 13.22 19.87 4.94
N TYR A 13 12.01 19.57 4.51
CA TYR A 13 11.33 18.31 4.80
C TYR A 13 11.45 17.37 3.59
N PRO A 14 11.26 16.05 3.77
CA PRO A 14 11.33 15.10 2.66
C PRO A 14 10.40 15.44 1.48
N GLY A 15 9.25 16.07 1.76
CA GLY A 15 8.30 16.50 0.72
C GLY A 15 8.74 17.73 -0.08
N ASP A 16 9.74 18.48 0.38
CA ASP A 16 10.29 19.65 -0.34
C ASP A 16 11.41 19.24 -1.33
N ILE A 17 11.80 17.96 -1.33
CA ILE A 17 12.87 17.44 -2.16
C ILE A 17 12.31 17.13 -3.55
N ASP A 18 12.87 17.77 -4.57
CA ASP A 18 12.59 17.48 -5.98
C ASP A 18 13.91 17.21 -6.72
N LEU A 19 14.14 15.93 -7.07
CA LEU A 19 15.36 15.49 -7.73
C LEU A 19 15.12 15.26 -9.23
N PRO A 20 16.11 15.54 -10.10
CA PRO A 20 16.03 15.19 -11.51
C PRO A 20 15.73 13.69 -11.69
N ASN A 21 14.74 13.38 -12.53
CA ASN A 21 14.28 12.02 -12.83
C ASN A 21 13.72 11.23 -11.61
N GLN A 22 13.26 11.91 -10.56
CA GLN A 22 12.56 11.23 -9.47
C GLN A 22 11.25 10.61 -9.95
N LEU A 23 10.92 9.45 -9.39
CA LEU A 23 9.64 8.78 -9.60
C LEU A 23 8.73 8.99 -8.40
N TRP A 24 7.44 8.87 -8.64
CA TRP A 24 6.39 9.08 -7.65
C TRP A 24 5.73 7.76 -7.32
N MET A 25 5.58 7.48 -6.03
CA MET A 25 4.92 6.27 -5.55
C MET A 25 3.58 6.58 -4.90
N LYS A 26 2.56 5.78 -5.21
CA LYS A 26 1.29 5.74 -4.48
C LYS A 26 1.04 4.34 -3.94
N VAL A 27 0.28 4.29 -2.86
CA VAL A 27 -0.13 3.04 -2.21
C VAL A 27 -1.60 2.81 -2.53
N LEU A 28 -1.94 1.58 -2.95
CA LEU A 28 -3.30 1.09 -2.92
C LEU A 28 -3.57 0.51 -1.53
N PHE A 29 -4.47 1.15 -0.79
CA PHE A 29 -4.94 0.67 0.50
C PHE A 29 -6.16 -0.25 0.35
N ALA A 30 -6.32 -1.16 1.29
CA ALA A 30 -7.36 -2.18 1.26
C ALA A 30 -8.79 -1.60 1.21
N ASN A 31 -9.00 -0.48 1.90
CA ASN A 31 -10.30 0.18 2.09
C ASN A 31 -11.43 -0.80 2.50
N ARG A 32 -11.04 -1.85 3.24
CA ARG A 32 -11.88 -2.91 3.77
C ARG A 32 -11.46 -3.17 5.21
N PRO A 33 -12.41 -3.19 6.17
CA PRO A 33 -12.07 -3.30 7.58
C PRO A 33 -11.54 -4.69 7.93
N HIS A 34 -12.11 -5.74 7.35
CA HIS A 34 -11.63 -7.12 7.51
C HIS A 34 -12.09 -7.94 6.31
N ALA A 35 -11.15 -8.45 5.53
CA ALA A 35 -11.48 -9.22 4.32
C ALA A 35 -10.31 -10.11 3.90
N ARG A 36 -10.59 -11.11 3.08
CA ARG A 36 -9.59 -11.88 2.33
C ARG A 36 -9.50 -11.31 0.92
N ILE A 37 -8.29 -11.00 0.47
CA ILE A 37 -8.02 -10.71 -0.94
C ILE A 37 -8.01 -12.03 -1.70
N THR A 38 -8.90 -12.19 -2.67
CA THR A 38 -8.97 -13.40 -3.51
C THR A 38 -8.28 -13.20 -4.85
N HIS A 39 -8.20 -11.96 -5.34
CA HIS A 39 -7.54 -11.63 -6.60
C HIS A 39 -7.10 -10.16 -6.66
N ILE A 40 -6.00 -9.90 -7.37
CA ILE A 40 -5.49 -8.55 -7.67
C ILE A 40 -5.17 -8.50 -9.18
N ASP A 41 -5.87 -7.65 -9.93
CA ASP A 41 -5.58 -7.37 -11.33
C ASP A 41 -4.90 -6.02 -11.49
N THR A 42 -3.64 -6.04 -11.93
CA THR A 42 -2.83 -4.85 -12.18
C THR A 42 -2.66 -4.54 -13.67
N SER A 43 -3.31 -5.29 -14.57
CA SER A 43 -3.06 -5.25 -16.01
C SER A 43 -3.32 -3.87 -16.63
N LYS A 44 -4.45 -3.24 -16.30
CA LYS A 44 -4.82 -1.89 -16.77
C LYS A 44 -3.86 -0.83 -16.23
N ALA A 45 -3.48 -0.96 -14.97
CA ALA A 45 -2.56 -0.04 -14.31
C ALA A 45 -1.14 -0.13 -14.91
N LEU A 46 -0.62 -1.35 -15.15
CA LEU A 46 0.67 -1.56 -15.80
C LEU A 46 0.74 -1.00 -17.23
N ALA A 47 -0.40 -0.98 -17.94
CA ALA A 47 -0.49 -0.42 -19.28
C ALA A 47 -0.67 1.11 -19.32
N ALA A 48 -0.86 1.75 -18.16
CA ALA A 48 -1.14 3.19 -18.10
C ALA A 48 0.12 4.03 -18.43
N PRO A 49 -0.02 5.16 -19.14
CA PRO A 49 1.12 5.99 -19.53
C PRO A 49 1.96 6.50 -18.35
N GLY A 50 3.28 6.28 -18.42
CA GLY A 50 4.25 6.73 -17.42
C GLY A 50 4.33 5.87 -16.16
N VAL A 51 3.62 4.74 -16.10
CA VAL A 51 3.83 3.73 -15.06
C VAL A 51 5.16 3.02 -15.31
N VAL A 52 6.00 2.97 -14.28
CA VAL A 52 7.32 2.35 -14.32
C VAL A 52 7.29 0.96 -13.70
N ALA A 53 6.58 0.79 -12.58
CA ALA A 53 6.46 -0.48 -11.89
C ALA A 53 5.22 -0.54 -10.99
N ILE A 54 4.72 -1.75 -10.76
CA ILE A 54 3.73 -2.04 -9.73
C ILE A 54 4.22 -3.24 -8.94
N PHE A 55 4.25 -3.11 -7.61
CA PHE A 55 4.66 -4.17 -6.69
C PHE A 55 3.45 -4.65 -5.88
N THR A 56 3.31 -5.97 -5.74
CA THR A 56 2.36 -6.62 -4.84
C THR A 56 3.10 -7.56 -3.89
N ALA A 57 2.37 -8.28 -3.04
CA ALA A 57 2.95 -9.25 -2.10
C ALA A 57 3.88 -10.29 -2.76
N LYS A 58 3.66 -10.62 -4.04
CA LYS A 58 4.50 -11.57 -4.79
C LYS A 58 5.93 -11.06 -5.04
N ASP A 59 6.12 -9.75 -4.98
CA ASP A 59 7.40 -9.09 -5.27
C ASP A 59 8.21 -8.82 -3.99
N VAL A 60 7.70 -9.25 -2.83
CA VAL A 60 8.35 -9.09 -1.52
C VAL A 60 8.91 -10.44 -1.06
N PRO A 61 10.24 -10.66 -1.10
CA PRO A 61 10.84 -11.95 -0.74
C PRO A 61 10.55 -12.37 0.71
N VAL A 62 10.56 -11.42 1.64
CA VAL A 62 10.21 -11.63 3.04
C VAL A 62 9.06 -10.69 3.39
N ASN A 63 7.83 -11.17 3.21
CA ASN A 63 6.63 -10.35 3.31
C ASN A 63 6.05 -10.33 4.73
N GLU A 64 6.88 -10.06 5.73
CA GLU A 64 6.46 -9.96 7.12
C GLU A 64 7.30 -8.96 7.91
N TYR A 65 6.66 -8.27 8.86
CA TYR A 65 7.32 -7.32 9.75
C TYR A 65 6.58 -7.20 11.09
N GLY A 66 7.27 -6.61 12.06
CA GLY A 66 6.73 -6.22 13.36
C GLY A 66 7.85 -5.98 14.36
N LEU A 67 7.55 -5.34 15.50
CA LEU A 67 8.58 -4.94 16.47
C LEU A 67 9.10 -6.11 17.35
N GLY A 68 8.32 -7.18 17.48
CA GLY A 68 8.69 -8.36 18.26
C GLY A 68 8.07 -9.67 17.76
N ILE A 69 6.91 -9.58 17.08
CA ILE A 69 6.28 -10.67 16.35
C ILE A 69 6.14 -10.23 14.90
N PHE A 70 6.48 -11.09 13.95
CA PHE A 70 6.42 -10.81 12.51
C PHE A 70 5.06 -11.27 11.97
N ASP A 71 3.99 -10.62 12.41
CA ASP A 71 2.60 -10.98 12.15
C ASP A 71 1.89 -10.06 11.16
N ASN A 72 2.56 -9.01 10.68
CA ASN A 72 2.02 -8.07 9.72
C ASN A 72 2.66 -8.26 8.34
N PRO A 73 1.88 -8.39 7.25
CA PRO A 73 2.44 -8.46 5.91
C PRO A 73 2.89 -7.07 5.44
N VAL A 74 4.02 -6.98 4.72
CA VAL A 74 4.47 -5.71 4.12
C VAL A 74 3.41 -5.22 3.12
N LEU A 75 2.96 -6.13 2.25
CA LEU A 75 1.81 -5.98 1.38
C LEU A 75 0.87 -7.20 1.52
N CYS A 76 -0.43 -6.97 1.68
CA CYS A 76 -1.43 -8.02 1.68
C CYS A 76 -1.67 -8.52 0.25
N GLY A 77 -1.70 -9.83 0.05
CA GLY A 77 -2.03 -10.42 -1.24
C GLY A 77 -2.04 -11.94 -1.24
N PRO A 78 -2.81 -12.57 -2.14
CA PRO A 78 -2.93 -14.03 -2.22
C PRO A 78 -1.66 -14.72 -2.72
N ASP A 79 -0.84 -13.99 -3.48
CA ASP A 79 0.33 -14.52 -4.19
C ASP A 79 1.66 -14.31 -3.45
N ALA A 80 1.62 -13.97 -2.16
CA ALA A 80 2.81 -13.70 -1.37
C ALA A 80 3.76 -14.90 -1.34
N VAL A 81 5.07 -14.70 -1.41
CA VAL A 81 6.05 -15.82 -1.36
C VAL A 81 6.15 -16.33 0.09
N ALA A 82 6.30 -17.65 0.27
CA ALA A 82 6.20 -18.29 1.60
C ALA A 82 7.53 -18.89 2.08
N ASP A 83 8.67 -18.45 1.56
CA ASP A 83 9.95 -18.94 2.07
C ASP A 83 10.37 -18.18 3.34
N GLY A 84 10.44 -18.91 4.46
CA GLY A 84 11.00 -18.39 5.71
C GLY A 84 10.09 -17.48 6.53
N THR A 85 8.79 -17.44 6.25
CA THR A 85 7.83 -16.55 6.93
C THR A 85 7.23 -17.19 8.20
N LEU A 86 7.24 -16.47 9.32
CA LEU A 86 6.43 -16.75 10.50
C LEU A 86 4.92 -16.51 10.25
N LEU A 87 4.58 -15.66 9.28
CA LEU A 87 3.20 -15.38 8.88
C LEU A 87 2.73 -16.37 7.80
N PRO A 88 1.75 -17.26 8.09
CA PRO A 88 1.24 -18.21 7.11
C PRO A 88 0.73 -17.52 5.84
N ARG A 89 0.97 -18.13 4.67
CA ARG A 89 0.59 -17.58 3.35
C ARG A 89 -0.88 -17.16 3.28
N ASP A 90 -1.78 -17.96 3.84
CA ASP A 90 -3.21 -17.67 3.87
C ASP A 90 -3.55 -16.45 4.73
N ALA A 91 -2.77 -16.18 5.77
CA ALA A 91 -2.89 -15.00 6.63
C ALA A 91 -2.30 -13.72 5.99
N GLN A 92 -1.43 -13.86 4.98
CA GLN A 92 -0.89 -12.73 4.20
C GLN A 92 -1.92 -12.17 3.20
N ALA A 93 -2.93 -12.96 2.82
CA ALA A 93 -4.05 -12.50 2.00
C ALA A 93 -5.13 -11.76 2.81
N ILE A 94 -5.02 -11.72 4.14
CA ILE A 94 -6.02 -11.09 5.02
C ILE A 94 -5.65 -9.62 5.25
N VAL A 95 -6.60 -8.75 4.95
CA VAL A 95 -6.59 -7.35 5.39
C VAL A 95 -7.38 -7.26 6.70
N ARG A 96 -6.79 -6.66 7.73
CA ARG A 96 -7.29 -6.54 9.11
C ARG A 96 -7.74 -5.12 9.46
N TRP A 97 -7.46 -4.16 8.58
CA TRP A 97 -7.85 -2.75 8.71
C TRP A 97 -7.85 -2.06 7.33
N ILE A 98 -8.60 -0.96 7.17
CA ILE A 98 -8.80 -0.22 5.90
C ILE A 98 -7.53 0.31 5.19
N GLY A 99 -6.49 0.65 5.94
CA GLY A 99 -5.17 1.09 5.52
C GLY A 99 -4.12 -0.02 5.42
N ASP A 100 -4.50 -1.30 5.44
CA ASP A 100 -3.59 -2.35 4.99
C ASP A 100 -3.19 -2.11 3.53
N LYS A 101 -1.93 -2.40 3.23
CA LYS A 101 -1.30 -2.04 1.95
C LYS A 101 -1.45 -3.21 0.99
N VAL A 102 -1.98 -2.98 -0.20
CA VAL A 102 -2.25 -4.06 -1.19
C VAL A 102 -1.23 -4.02 -2.32
N ALA A 103 -0.94 -2.82 -2.83
CA ALA A 103 0.01 -2.63 -3.92
C ALA A 103 0.73 -1.28 -3.80
N LEU A 104 1.93 -1.22 -4.38
CA LEU A 104 2.71 0.01 -4.58
C LEU A 104 2.80 0.31 -6.07
N ILE A 105 2.49 1.54 -6.45
CA ILE A 105 2.44 1.99 -7.84
C ILE A 105 3.49 3.07 -8.02
N VAL A 106 4.42 2.88 -8.95
CA VAL A 106 5.51 3.81 -9.24
C VAL A 106 5.34 4.37 -10.65
N ALA A 107 5.34 5.69 -10.80
CA ALA A 107 5.18 6.37 -12.08
C ALA A 107 6.08 7.62 -12.19
N GLU A 108 6.19 8.17 -13.41
CA GLU A 108 6.99 9.36 -13.71
C GLU A 108 6.47 10.64 -13.05
N THR A 109 5.16 10.72 -12.77
CA THR A 109 4.54 11.85 -12.06
C THR A 109 3.55 11.39 -11.01
N GLU A 110 3.31 12.24 -10.01
CA GLU A 110 2.34 11.96 -8.94
C GLU A 110 0.95 11.60 -9.49
N ARG A 111 0.46 12.41 -10.44
CA ARG A 111 -0.85 12.23 -11.06
C ARG A 111 -0.95 10.92 -11.84
N GLN A 112 0.13 10.49 -12.49
CA GLN A 112 0.15 9.19 -13.18
C GLN A 112 0.11 8.04 -12.17
N ALA A 113 0.83 8.13 -11.06
CA ALA A 113 0.79 7.11 -10.01
C ALA A 113 -0.61 7.01 -9.37
N GLU A 114 -1.27 8.15 -9.14
CA GLU A 114 -2.65 8.19 -8.63
C GLU A 114 -3.64 7.58 -9.61
N HIS A 115 -3.56 7.99 -10.89
CA HIS A 115 -4.44 7.44 -11.91
C HIS A 115 -4.25 5.93 -12.07
N ALA A 116 -3.01 5.44 -12.11
CA ALA A 116 -2.73 4.02 -12.23
C ALA A 116 -3.17 3.22 -11.01
N ARG A 117 -3.04 3.76 -9.79
CA ARG A 117 -3.60 3.14 -8.57
C ARG A 117 -5.10 2.87 -8.72
N ASP A 118 -5.85 3.84 -9.25
CA ASP A 118 -7.31 3.75 -9.39
C ASP A 118 -7.76 2.76 -10.49
N LEU A 119 -6.83 2.29 -11.32
CA LEU A 119 -7.06 1.26 -12.34
C LEU A 119 -6.84 -0.18 -11.83
N ILE A 120 -6.27 -0.35 -10.63
CA ILE A 120 -6.07 -1.68 -10.04
C ILE A 120 -7.40 -2.19 -9.49
N GLU A 121 -7.77 -3.41 -9.90
CA GLU A 121 -8.98 -4.07 -9.42
C GLU A 121 -8.62 -5.14 -8.39
N VAL A 122 -9.27 -5.09 -7.23
CA VAL A 122 -9.05 -6.04 -6.14
C VAL A 122 -10.36 -6.71 -5.79
N THR A 123 -10.36 -8.03 -5.78
CA THR A 123 -11.52 -8.83 -5.34
C THR A 123 -11.34 -9.23 -3.89
N TYR A 124 -12.38 -8.96 -3.09
CA TYR A 124 -12.42 -9.26 -1.68
C TYR A 124 -13.54 -10.24 -1.36
N GLU A 125 -13.28 -11.11 -0.39
CA GLU A 125 -14.29 -11.82 0.39
C GLU A 125 -14.32 -11.19 1.79
N ASP A 126 -15.41 -10.50 2.12
CA ASP A 126 -15.54 -9.82 3.42
C ASP A 126 -15.60 -10.84 4.56
N LEU A 127 -14.89 -10.54 5.64
CA LEU A 127 -14.85 -11.34 6.86
C LEU A 127 -15.54 -10.59 8.00
N PRO A 128 -16.08 -11.29 9.02
CA PRO A 128 -16.66 -10.64 10.19
C PRO A 128 -15.64 -9.70 10.85
N ALA A 129 -15.93 -8.40 10.85
CA ALA A 129 -15.08 -7.39 11.47
C ALA A 129 -15.48 -7.14 12.92
N VAL A 130 -14.49 -6.83 13.77
CA VAL A 130 -14.71 -6.48 15.18
C VAL A 130 -14.51 -4.98 15.33
N PHE A 131 -15.54 -4.28 15.81
CA PHE A 131 -15.55 -2.82 15.96
C PHE A 131 -15.66 -2.33 17.41
N ASP A 132 -16.01 -3.22 18.34
CA ASP A 132 -15.97 -2.97 19.79
C ASP A 132 -14.97 -3.95 20.43
N PRO A 133 -14.04 -3.49 21.29
CA PRO A 133 -13.10 -4.38 21.97
C PRO A 133 -13.77 -5.45 22.83
N ARG A 134 -15.03 -5.26 23.26
CA ARG A 134 -15.79 -6.27 24.03
C ARG A 134 -16.18 -7.48 23.18
N ASP A 135 -16.32 -7.30 21.88
CA ASP A 135 -16.66 -8.39 20.94
C ASP A 135 -15.42 -9.22 20.57
N ALA A 136 -14.22 -8.81 21.01
CA ALA A 136 -12.94 -9.47 20.72
C ALA A 136 -12.48 -10.49 21.80
N LEU A 137 -13.22 -10.58 22.91
CA LEU A 137 -12.89 -11.39 24.09
C LEU A 137 -13.67 -12.71 24.12
#